data_AF-A0A1M5D0F2-F1
#
_entry.id   AF-A0A1M5D0F2-F1
#
_cell.length_a   1.000
_cell.length_b   1.000
_cell.length_c   1.000
_cell.angle_alpha   90.00
_cell.angle_beta   90.00
_cell.angle_gamma   90.00
#
_symmetry.space_group_name_H-M   'P 1'
#
loop_
_entity.id
_entity.type
_entity.pdbx_description
1 polymer ?
#
loop_
_entity_poly.entity_id
_entity_poly.type
_entity_poly.pdbx_seq_one_letter_code
_entity_poly.pdbx_strand_id
1 'polypeptide(L)' 'MRDVGDLAEIQELVSAYHLNPVWVMPEGTDSTTVLTRARHLADPVLERGWNLSTRLHTLLWDNVRAR' A
#
# COMPACT_ATOMS: atom_id res chain seq x y z
N MET A 1 2.04 0.01 4.97
CA MET A 1 2.16 1.47 4.89
C MET A 1 0.98 2.14 5.56
N ARG A 2 1.27 3.09 6.42
CA ARG A 2 0.32 3.79 7.30
C ARG A 2 -0.01 5.17 6.75
N ASP A 3 0.96 5.85 6.12
CA ASP A 3 0.80 7.19 5.55
C ASP A 3 1.82 7.47 4.43
N VAL A 4 1.85 8.73 3.96
CA VAL A 4 2.69 9.20 2.86
C VAL A 4 4.18 9.27 3.22
N GLY A 5 4.54 9.38 4.51
CA GLY A 5 5.93 9.37 4.97
C GLY A 5 6.64 8.07 4.61
N ASP A 6 5.94 6.95 4.68
CA ASP A 6 6.47 5.64 4.26
C ASP A 6 6.83 5.61 2.75
N LEU A 7 6.22 6.46 1.90
CA LEU A 7 6.55 6.52 0.46
C LEU A 7 7.92 7.15 0.21
N ALA A 8 8.39 8.04 1.07
CA ALA A 8 9.70 8.68 0.94
C ALA A 8 10.82 7.64 1.16
N GLU A 9 10.66 6.80 2.19
CA GLU A 9 11.58 5.69 2.46
C GLU A 9 11.67 4.72 1.28
N ILE A 10 10.52 4.36 0.68
CA ILE A 10 10.50 3.52 -0.53
C ILE A 10 11.24 4.22 -1.67
N GLN A 11 11.08 5.53 -1.86
CA GLN A 11 11.74 6.27 -2.94
C GLN A 11 13.26 6.25 -2.79
N GLU A 12 13.77 6.34 -1.57
CA GLU A 12 15.22 6.22 -1.29
C GLU A 12 15.74 4.84 -1.71
N LEU A 13 15.03 3.77 -1.33
CA LEU A 13 15.41 2.40 -1.70
C LEU A 13 15.30 2.15 -3.21
N VAL A 14 14.25 2.63 -3.85
CA VAL A 14 14.06 2.53 -5.31
C VAL A 14 15.20 3.22 -6.04
N SER A 15 15.61 4.40 -5.57
CA SER A 15 16.71 5.16 -6.17
C SER A 15 18.06 4.47 -5.96
N ALA A 16 18.31 3.95 -4.75
CA ALA A 16 19.57 3.30 -4.39
C ALA A 16 19.78 1.96 -5.11
N TYR A 17 18.70 1.20 -5.34
CA TYR A 17 18.78 -0.17 -5.84
C TYR A 17 18.10 -0.38 -7.20
N HIS A 18 17.64 0.69 -7.84
CA HIS A 18 16.96 0.67 -9.15
C HIS A 18 15.77 -0.30 -9.22
N LEU A 19 14.99 -0.38 -8.14
CA LEU A 19 13.90 -1.35 -8.03
C LEU A 19 12.74 -1.03 -8.98
N ASN A 20 12.32 -2.02 -9.77
CA ASN A 20 11.07 -1.99 -10.51
C ASN A 20 10.56 -3.42 -10.79
N PRO A 21 9.24 -3.64 -10.91
CA PRO A 21 8.16 -2.70 -10.58
C PRO A 21 7.94 -2.58 -9.06
N VAL A 22 7.46 -1.42 -8.60
CA VAL A 22 7.14 -1.17 -7.18
C VAL A 22 5.66 -1.38 -6.94
N TRP A 23 5.32 -2.11 -5.88
CA TRP A 23 3.95 -2.38 -5.43
C TRP A 23 3.77 -1.92 -3.99
N VAL A 24 2.82 -1.01 -3.79
CA VAL A 24 2.43 -0.49 -2.50
C VAL A 24 1.16 -1.19 -2.04
N MET A 25 1.13 -1.59 -0.78
CA MET A 25 -0.05 -2.13 -0.11
C MET A 25 -0.28 -1.38 1.20
N PRO A 26 -1.47 -0.77 1.39
CA PRO A 26 -1.85 -0.18 2.67
C PRO A 26 -1.89 -1.24 3.77
N GLU A 27 -1.46 -0.86 4.96
CA GLU A 27 -1.57 -1.72 6.13
C GLU A 27 -2.98 -1.63 6.73
N GLY A 28 -3.48 -2.73 7.29
CA GLY A 28 -4.76 -2.77 8.02
C GLY A 28 -5.22 -4.21 8.22
N THR A 29 -6.03 -4.42 9.25
CA THR A 29 -6.67 -5.72 9.57
C THR A 29 -8.17 -5.71 9.34
N ASP A 30 -8.74 -4.57 8.96
CA ASP A 30 -10.13 -4.40 8.57
C ASP A 30 -10.24 -3.63 7.25
N SER A 31 -11.32 -3.90 6.53
CA SER A 31 -11.63 -3.31 5.23
C SER A 31 -11.74 -1.78 5.26
N THR A 32 -12.28 -1.20 6.33
CA THR A 32 -12.47 0.25 6.47
C THR A 32 -11.12 0.96 6.53
N THR A 33 -10.21 0.48 7.37
CA THR A 33 -8.85 1.01 7.50
C THR A 33 -8.08 0.86 6.19
N VAL A 34 -8.12 -0.32 5.56
CA VAL A 34 -7.41 -0.57 4.30
C VAL A 34 -7.91 0.35 3.19
N LEU A 35 -9.23 0.49 3.02
CA LEU A 35 -9.81 1.34 1.96
C LEU A 35 -9.57 2.83 2.21
N THR A 36 -9.60 3.27 3.47
CA THR A 36 -9.31 4.67 3.82
C THR A 36 -7.88 5.02 3.46
N ARG A 37 -6.92 4.17 3.86
CA ARG A 37 -5.50 4.36 3.53
C ARG A 37 -5.22 4.21 2.04
N ALA A 38 -5.88 3.26 1.37
CA ALA A 38 -5.76 3.09 -0.09
C ALA A 38 -6.13 4.37 -0.83
N ARG A 39 -7.24 5.02 -0.46
CA ARG A 39 -7.65 6.30 -1.06
C ARG A 39 -6.63 7.41 -0.81
N HIS A 40 -6.10 7.50 0.41
CA HIS A 40 -5.10 8.51 0.76
C HIS A 40 -3.75 8.30 0.04
N LEU A 41 -3.41 7.05 -0.27
CA LEU A 41 -2.16 6.69 -0.95
C LEU A 41 -2.28 6.63 -2.48
N ALA A 42 -3.50 6.62 -3.04
CA ALA A 42 -3.71 6.41 -4.47
C ALA A 42 -2.95 7.42 -5.34
N ASP A 43 -3.23 8.72 -5.18
CA ASP A 43 -2.59 9.74 -6.02
C ASP A 43 -1.07 9.79 -5.81
N PRO A 44 -0.54 9.82 -4.57
CA PRO A 44 0.91 9.81 -4.34
C PRO A 44 1.65 8.59 -4.91
N VAL A 45 1.02 7.40 -4.90
CA VAL A 45 1.62 6.18 -5.47
C VAL A 45 1.65 6.26 -6.99
N LEU A 46 0.57 6.72 -7.61
CA LEU A 46 0.46 6.85 -9.05
C LEU A 46 1.39 7.94 -9.61
N GLU A 47 1.55 9.07 -8.92
CA GLU A 47 2.49 10.14 -9.28
C GLU A 47 3.94 9.64 -9.40
N ARG A 48 4.30 8.58 -8.66
CA ARG A 48 5.63 7.95 -8.69
C ARG A 48 5.75 6.85 -9.76
N GLY A 49 4.67 6.56 -10.49
CA GLY A 49 4.61 5.45 -11.45
C GLY A 49 4.60 4.07 -10.78
N TRP A 50 4.20 4.00 -9.52
CA TRP A 50 4.12 2.74 -8.77
C TRP A 50 2.73 2.13 -8.83
N ASN A 51 2.61 0.86 -8.44
CA ASN A 51 1.34 0.14 -8.42
C ASN A 51 0.74 0.15 -7.01
N LEU A 52 -0.58 0.30 -6.91
CA LEU A 52 -1.32 0.16 -5.66
C LEU A 52 -2.07 -1.18 -5.64
N SER A 53 -1.97 -1.90 -4.52
CA SER A 53 -2.67 -3.15 -4.25
C SER A 53 -3.31 -3.12 -2.87
N THR A 54 -4.19 -4.09 -2.59
CA THR A 54 -4.81 -4.27 -1.27
C THR A 54 -4.73 -5.73 -0.86
N ARG A 55 -4.81 -6.00 0.45
CA ARG A 55 -4.93 -7.35 0.97
C ARG A 55 -6.37 -7.85 0.74
N LEU A 56 -6.58 -8.60 -0.35
CA LEU A 56 -7.90 -9.09 -0.72
C LEU A 56 -8.59 -9.87 0.41
N HIS A 57 -7.84 -10.70 1.14
CA HIS A 57 -8.35 -11.42 2.31
C HIS A 57 -9.03 -10.49 3.33
N THR A 58 -8.40 -9.37 3.64
CA THR A 58 -8.93 -8.38 4.60
C THR A 58 -10.14 -7.64 4.04
N LEU A 59 -10.21 -7.43 2.73
CA LEU A 59 -11.40 -6.85 2.11
C LEU A 59 -12.61 -7.81 2.12
N LEU A 60 -12.36 -9.12 2.09
CA LEU A 60 -13.41 -10.13 2.07
C LEU A 60 -13.84 -10.60 3.47
N TRP A 61 -12.90 -10.66 4.41
CA TRP A 61 -13.10 -11.31 5.72
C TRP A 61 -12.49 -10.55 6.90
N ASP A 62 -12.06 -9.30 6.70
CA ASP A 62 -11.39 -8.48 7.72
C ASP A 62 -10.24 -9.25 8.40
N ASN A 63 -10.30 -9.41 9.73
CA ASN A 63 -9.26 -10.06 10.53
C ASN A 63 -9.56 -11.55 10.83
N VAL A 64 -10.51 -12.15 10.12
CA VAL A 64 -10.83 -13.58 10.28
C VAL A 64 -9.71 -14.42 9.70
N ARG A 65 -9.25 -15.43 10.44
CA ARG A 65 -8.20 -16.35 10.00
C ARG A 65 -8.80 -17.60 9.37
N ALA A 66 -8.06 -18.23 8.44
CA ALA A 66 -8.40 -19.50 7.80
C ALA A 66 -9.75 -19.50 7.05
N ARG A 67 -9.93 -18.54 6.14
CA ARG A 67 -11.12 -18.42 5.28
C ARG A 67 -10.74 -18.11 3.84
#